data_AF-A0A6A5V3G8-F1
#
_entry.id   AF-A0A6A5V3G8-F1
#
_cell.length_a   1.000
_cell.length_b   1.000
_cell.length_c   1.000
_cell.angle_alpha   90.00
_cell.angle_beta   90.00
_cell.angle_gamma   90.00
#
_symmetry.space_group_name_H-M   'P 1'
#
loop_
_entity.id
_entity.type
_entity.pdbx_description
1 polymer ?
#
loop_
_entity_poly.entity_id
_entity_poly.type
_entity_poly.pdbx_seq_one_letter_code
_entity_poly.pdbx_strand_id
1 'polypeptide(L)'
;MLFVDRKEALATEKRAKYRDVAFVKLEALGFSYEESKVESRRLRKLFTNSGCDEVNTRKRLPVCVDAESLTVAIQHSSLSPDLLIEEPKDTYRELNFPPGFRLECLEGLEIVRAAAPILSAGTNRWAVELYLAGNSDLRKALAEDHSCQVQPSDGDFYCKVRQHQLSGNAYLEKKWLGRLQAAGKRKKQNLVRLLKHSEFRSAFDCQLQMPGLAGGMNLGTIHVMFAMRCDEVTVPALGDTWSAILGHGADAMKRLDRRTVEAMELSAPASDERDATRLYGELRDGKIFGAFNHREREAIWQNVLAVSADRLIPSLRSFFEDLKYLHGPAECIKRLLGKPGDRESPQTLKATFSDAAQAKGSCVIQAAESRFVTRSAAAEDCLELGYRQVWMCAMRDYPDIPPAQRMPRGDLSVKPTADENVRVLSKFGALAHRLGFETRQIRDLCQRLPDREIALSMLRKARDPGQFHYDAESLGGYVEEITAMFGTASETSEEDCGLVADVRYLRPGGLLTKAFPLRT
;
A
#
# COMPACT_ATOMS: atom_id res chain seq x y z
N MET A 1 34.40 -10.57 -7.43
CA MET A 1 34.23 -10.12 -8.83
C MET A 1 33.42 -8.84 -8.80
N LEU A 2 33.98 -7.73 -9.28
CA LEU A 2 33.38 -6.41 -9.11
C LEU A 2 32.14 -6.28 -10.00
N PHE A 3 31.20 -5.42 -9.59
CA PHE A 3 29.93 -5.17 -10.30
C PHE A 3 30.14 -4.77 -11.78
N VAL A 4 31.27 -4.13 -12.07
CA VAL A 4 31.65 -3.67 -13.41
C VAL A 4 32.05 -4.85 -14.29
N ASP A 5 32.91 -5.74 -13.79
CA ASP A 5 33.40 -6.91 -14.54
C ASP A 5 32.27 -7.83 -15.02
N ARG A 6 31.27 -8.10 -14.15
CA ARG A 6 30.12 -8.95 -14.52
C ARG A 6 29.16 -8.25 -15.49
N LYS A 7 29.03 -6.92 -15.39
CA LYS A 7 28.26 -6.11 -16.34
C LYS A 7 28.89 -6.14 -17.74
N GLU A 8 30.20 -5.98 -17.81
CA GLU A 8 30.96 -5.98 -19.07
C GLU A 8 31.02 -7.35 -19.70
N ALA A 9 31.20 -8.41 -18.91
CA ALA A 9 31.13 -9.79 -19.39
C ALA A 9 29.76 -10.10 -20.02
N LEU A 10 28.67 -9.73 -19.35
CA LEU A 10 27.32 -9.97 -19.85
C LEU A 10 26.97 -9.10 -21.06
N ALA A 11 27.47 -7.85 -21.11
CA ALA A 11 27.31 -6.99 -22.28
C ALA A 11 28.08 -7.54 -23.50
N THR A 12 29.27 -8.08 -23.28
CA THR A 12 30.08 -8.74 -24.31
C THR A 12 29.38 -10.00 -24.83
N GLU A 13 28.86 -10.84 -23.93
CA GLU A 13 28.10 -12.03 -24.30
C GLU A 13 26.83 -11.68 -25.08
N LYS A 14 26.09 -10.65 -24.64
CA LYS A 14 24.89 -10.15 -25.34
C LYS A 14 25.21 -9.71 -26.77
N ARG A 15 26.28 -8.94 -26.97
CA ARG A 15 26.73 -8.51 -28.30
C ARG A 15 27.17 -9.69 -29.18
N ALA A 16 27.90 -10.65 -28.61
CA ALA A 16 28.36 -11.82 -29.36
C ALA A 16 27.22 -12.73 -29.81
N LYS A 17 26.13 -12.80 -29.02
CA LYS A 17 24.98 -13.67 -29.27
C LYS A 17 23.85 -13.01 -30.04
N TYR A 18 23.80 -11.68 -30.11
CA TYR A 18 22.83 -10.93 -30.92
C TYR A 18 23.01 -11.26 -32.41
N ARG A 19 21.91 -11.41 -33.13
CA ARG A 19 21.91 -11.68 -34.58
C ARG A 19 21.23 -10.55 -35.35
N ASP A 20 19.91 -10.43 -35.25
CA ASP A 20 19.16 -9.42 -36.00
C ASP A 20 17.79 -9.14 -35.34
N VAL A 21 17.05 -8.17 -35.87
CA VAL A 21 15.63 -7.93 -35.57
C VAL A 21 14.76 -8.36 -36.76
N ALA A 22 13.77 -9.22 -36.50
CA ALA A 22 12.89 -9.73 -37.55
C ALA A 22 11.42 -9.71 -37.13
N PHE A 23 10.52 -9.63 -38.10
CA PHE A 23 9.10 -9.88 -37.93
C PHE A 23 8.81 -11.38 -38.02
N VAL A 24 8.31 -11.94 -36.93
CA VAL A 24 7.93 -13.35 -36.82
C VAL A 24 6.44 -13.45 -36.60
N LYS A 25 5.79 -14.45 -37.21
CA LYS A 25 4.36 -14.71 -37.01
C LYS A 25 4.06 -15.06 -35.57
N LEU A 26 2.95 -14.56 -35.03
CA LEU A 26 2.56 -14.80 -33.63
C LEU A 26 2.40 -16.30 -33.30
N GLU A 27 1.99 -17.12 -34.27
CA GLU A 27 1.82 -18.58 -34.13
C GLU A 27 3.14 -19.32 -33.85
N ALA A 28 4.26 -18.76 -34.30
CA ALA A 28 5.57 -19.34 -34.08
C ALA A 28 6.16 -18.94 -32.72
N LEU A 29 5.54 -18.02 -31.97
CA LEU A 29 6.04 -17.58 -30.66
C LEU A 29 5.56 -18.52 -29.55
N GLY A 30 6.50 -19.23 -28.92
CA GLY A 30 6.26 -20.08 -27.75
C GLY A 30 6.67 -19.39 -26.45
N PHE A 31 5.81 -19.43 -25.44
CA PHE A 31 6.09 -18.87 -24.12
C PHE A 31 6.06 -19.98 -23.08
N SER A 32 7.10 -20.08 -22.24
CA SER A 32 7.26 -21.18 -21.28
C SER A 32 6.30 -21.13 -20.08
N TYR A 33 5.54 -20.04 -19.93
CA TYR A 33 4.49 -19.87 -18.91
C TYR A 33 3.14 -19.63 -19.60
N GLU A 34 2.34 -20.68 -19.76
CA GLU A 34 0.93 -20.57 -20.13
C GLU A 34 0.04 -20.52 -18.88
N GLU A 35 0.13 -19.47 -18.08
CA GLU A 35 -0.88 -19.22 -17.05
C GLU A 35 -1.51 -17.83 -17.19
N SER A 36 -2.82 -17.80 -16.93
CA SER A 36 -3.75 -16.67 -17.01
C SER A 36 -4.23 -16.27 -18.41
N LYS A 37 -5.53 -16.51 -18.71
CA LYS A 37 -6.28 -15.91 -19.85
C LYS A 37 -6.55 -14.41 -19.67
N VAL A 38 -5.86 -13.71 -18.76
CA VAL A 38 -6.23 -12.35 -18.38
C VAL A 38 -5.44 -11.34 -19.17
N GLU A 39 -6.16 -10.56 -19.97
CA GLU A 39 -5.62 -9.46 -20.74
C GLU A 39 -5.45 -8.20 -19.88
N SER A 40 -4.32 -7.54 -20.01
CA SER A 40 -4.08 -6.26 -19.36
C SER A 40 -4.92 -5.14 -20.02
N ARG A 41 -5.94 -4.63 -19.32
CA ARG A 41 -6.73 -3.45 -19.75
C ARG A 41 -5.84 -2.25 -20.10
N ARG A 42 -4.69 -2.10 -19.42
CA ARG A 42 -3.72 -1.03 -19.67
C ARG A 42 -3.03 -1.19 -21.02
N LEU A 43 -2.66 -2.42 -21.42
CA LEU A 43 -2.05 -2.70 -22.71
C LEU A 43 -3.05 -2.50 -23.84
N ARG A 44 -4.32 -2.93 -23.68
CA ARG A 44 -5.38 -2.65 -24.67
C ARG A 44 -5.55 -1.14 -24.92
N LYS A 45 -5.63 -0.31 -23.86
CA LYS A 45 -5.68 1.16 -24.01
C LYS A 45 -4.46 1.73 -24.74
N LEU A 46 -3.27 1.19 -24.47
CA LEU A 46 -2.03 1.62 -25.13
C LEU A 46 -2.07 1.32 -26.63
N PHE A 47 -2.57 0.15 -27.04
CA PHE A 47 -2.76 -0.19 -28.46
C PHE A 47 -3.85 0.65 -29.14
N THR A 48 -4.95 0.95 -28.44
CA THR A 48 -6.00 1.83 -28.97
C THR A 48 -5.51 3.26 -29.18
N ASN A 49 -4.61 3.77 -28.32
CA ASN A 49 -4.16 5.16 -28.37
C ASN A 49 -2.93 5.40 -29.26
N SER A 50 -2.02 4.43 -29.37
CA SER A 50 -0.73 4.60 -30.09
C SER A 50 -0.63 3.77 -31.38
N GLY A 51 -1.64 2.96 -31.72
CA GLY A 51 -1.58 2.05 -32.86
C GLY A 51 -0.64 0.85 -32.62
N CYS A 52 -0.90 -0.27 -33.31
CA CYS A 52 -0.16 -1.51 -33.06
C CYS A 52 1.28 -1.45 -33.58
N ASP A 53 1.51 -0.82 -34.75
CA ASP A 53 2.83 -0.79 -35.40
C ASP A 53 3.86 0.07 -34.65
N GLU A 54 3.45 1.21 -34.09
CA GLU A 54 4.32 2.05 -33.24
C GLU A 54 4.74 1.33 -31.96
N VAL A 55 3.84 0.52 -31.41
CA VAL A 55 4.11 -0.27 -30.20
C VAL A 55 4.96 -1.50 -30.52
N ASN A 56 4.73 -2.14 -31.66
CA ASN A 56 5.48 -3.29 -32.17
C ASN A 56 6.96 -2.93 -32.39
N THR A 57 7.22 -1.78 -33.02
CA THR A 57 8.58 -1.28 -33.26
C THR A 57 9.32 -0.85 -31.99
N ARG A 58 8.60 -0.36 -30.98
CA ARG A 58 9.15 0.05 -29.68
C ARG A 58 9.31 -1.08 -28.66
N LYS A 59 8.47 -2.12 -28.71
CA LYS A 59 8.44 -3.23 -27.74
C LYS A 59 8.82 -4.56 -28.39
N ARG A 60 10.09 -4.66 -28.76
CA ARG A 60 10.66 -5.85 -29.40
C ARG A 60 10.86 -6.95 -28.37
N LEU A 61 10.50 -8.18 -28.73
CA LEU A 61 10.61 -9.34 -27.83
C LEU A 61 11.98 -10.00 -27.94
N PRO A 62 12.73 -10.20 -26.84
CA PRO A 62 13.94 -11.00 -26.91
C PRO A 62 13.58 -12.48 -27.02
N VAL A 63 14.09 -13.12 -28.07
CA VAL A 63 13.88 -14.56 -28.33
C VAL A 63 15.21 -15.28 -28.41
N CYS A 64 15.24 -16.51 -27.89
CA CYS A 64 16.39 -17.39 -28.02
C CYS A 64 16.13 -18.44 -29.10
N VAL A 65 17.09 -18.61 -30.00
CA VAL A 65 17.06 -19.60 -31.07
C VAL A 65 18.39 -20.35 -31.13
N ASP A 66 18.36 -21.65 -31.34
CA ASP A 66 19.57 -22.40 -31.64
C ASP A 66 20.06 -22.11 -33.07
N ALA A 67 21.34 -22.36 -33.33
CA ALA A 67 21.94 -22.00 -34.61
C ALA A 67 21.35 -22.77 -35.79
N GLU A 68 20.98 -24.04 -35.58
CA GLU A 68 20.43 -24.92 -36.61
C GLU A 68 19.03 -24.48 -37.03
N SER A 69 18.15 -24.23 -36.05
CA SER A 69 16.80 -23.71 -36.28
C SER A 69 16.80 -22.33 -36.94
N LEU A 70 17.78 -21.47 -36.61
CA LEU A 70 17.92 -20.18 -37.27
C LEU A 70 18.30 -20.35 -38.75
N THR A 71 19.23 -21.25 -39.07
CA THR A 71 19.60 -21.56 -40.47
C THR A 71 18.41 -22.11 -41.25
N VAL A 72 17.63 -23.02 -40.66
CA VAL A 72 16.42 -23.57 -41.27
C VAL A 72 15.39 -22.46 -41.55
N ALA A 73 15.18 -21.53 -40.62
CA ALA A 73 14.25 -20.42 -40.80
C ALA A 73 14.70 -19.44 -41.91
N ILE A 74 16.00 -19.17 -42.02
CA ILE A 74 16.58 -18.32 -43.08
C ILE A 74 16.35 -18.95 -44.46
N GLN A 75 16.66 -20.24 -44.60
CA GLN A 75 16.46 -20.99 -45.85
C GLN A 75 14.99 -21.06 -46.24
N HIS A 76 14.10 -21.36 -45.28
CA HIS A 76 12.66 -21.41 -45.47
C HIS A 76 12.07 -20.04 -45.87
N SER A 77 12.70 -18.95 -45.44
CA SER A 77 12.31 -17.59 -45.79
C SER A 77 12.95 -17.07 -47.08
N SER A 78 13.75 -17.90 -47.77
CA SER A 78 14.53 -17.51 -48.96
C SER A 78 15.44 -16.29 -48.73
N LEU A 79 15.96 -16.15 -47.51
CA LEU A 79 16.88 -15.07 -47.13
C LEU A 79 18.33 -15.55 -47.25
N SER A 80 19.26 -14.64 -47.59
CA SER A 80 20.69 -14.95 -47.56
C SER A 80 21.22 -14.93 -46.12
N PRO A 81 22.07 -15.89 -45.71
CA PRO A 81 22.69 -15.90 -44.37
C PRO A 81 23.50 -14.63 -44.05
N ASP A 82 24.13 -14.03 -45.07
CA ASP A 82 24.99 -12.86 -44.93
C ASP A 82 24.22 -11.56 -44.68
N LEU A 83 22.90 -11.56 -44.94
CA LEU A 83 22.08 -10.36 -44.79
C LEU A 83 21.82 -10.01 -43.33
N LEU A 84 21.77 -10.97 -42.41
CA LEU A 84 21.43 -10.77 -40.98
C LEU A 84 22.43 -9.93 -40.17
N ILE A 85 23.50 -9.44 -40.79
CA ILE A 85 24.60 -8.69 -40.15
C ILE A 85 24.55 -7.19 -40.52
N GLU A 86 23.77 -6.79 -41.55
CA GLU A 86 23.71 -5.40 -42.02
C GLU A 86 22.70 -4.52 -41.23
N GLU A 87 23.09 -3.25 -40.97
CA GLU A 87 22.28 -2.25 -40.27
C GLU A 87 20.88 -2.04 -40.87
N PRO A 88 19.86 -1.70 -40.07
CA PRO A 88 18.48 -1.70 -40.53
C PRO A 88 18.22 -0.54 -41.49
N LYS A 89 17.95 -0.86 -42.77
CA LYS A 89 17.08 -0.03 -43.61
C LYS A 89 15.69 -0.02 -42.96
N ASP A 90 14.92 1.05 -43.16
CA ASP A 90 13.65 1.41 -42.48
C ASP A 90 12.50 0.37 -42.52
N THR A 91 12.76 -0.91 -42.80
CA THR A 91 11.80 -2.01 -42.86
C THR A 91 12.41 -3.27 -42.26
N TYR A 92 11.86 -3.78 -41.14
CA TYR A 92 12.32 -5.04 -40.54
C TYR A 92 12.01 -6.21 -41.47
N ARG A 93 12.89 -7.21 -41.47
CA ARG A 93 12.78 -8.38 -42.34
C ARG A 93 11.80 -9.41 -41.81
N GLU A 94 11.18 -10.14 -42.71
CA GLU A 94 10.21 -11.17 -42.40
C GLU A 94 10.87 -12.55 -42.25
N LEU A 95 10.82 -13.15 -41.06
CA LEU A 95 11.38 -14.47 -40.79
C LEU A 95 10.27 -15.49 -40.51
N ASN A 96 10.15 -16.49 -41.38
CA ASN A 96 9.15 -17.55 -41.32
C ASN A 96 9.78 -18.87 -40.88
N PHE A 97 9.29 -19.40 -39.76
CA PHE A 97 9.68 -20.72 -39.27
C PHE A 97 8.79 -21.80 -39.90
N PRO A 98 9.29 -23.04 -40.02
CA PRO A 98 8.48 -24.16 -40.48
C PRO A 98 7.21 -24.35 -39.64
N PRO A 99 6.11 -24.86 -40.23
CA PRO A 99 4.88 -25.13 -39.50
C PRO A 99 5.13 -26.03 -38.28
N GLY A 100 4.59 -25.64 -37.12
CA GLY A 100 4.74 -26.39 -35.86
C GLY A 100 5.98 -26.03 -35.03
N PHE A 101 6.90 -25.22 -35.55
CA PHE A 101 8.04 -24.72 -34.78
C PHE A 101 7.61 -23.66 -33.76
N ARG A 102 8.15 -23.72 -32.54
CA ARG A 102 7.93 -22.71 -31.49
C ARG A 102 9.24 -22.08 -31.06
N LEU A 103 9.41 -20.80 -31.40
CA LEU A 103 10.48 -19.92 -30.93
C LEU A 103 10.31 -19.66 -29.44
N GLU A 104 11.38 -19.85 -28.66
CA GLU A 104 11.32 -19.60 -27.23
C GLU A 104 11.40 -18.09 -26.92
N CYS A 105 10.26 -17.52 -26.52
CA CYS A 105 10.16 -16.15 -26.03
C CYS A 105 10.44 -16.09 -24.54
N LEU A 106 11.37 -15.20 -24.14
CA LEU A 106 11.77 -15.06 -22.74
C LEU A 106 10.76 -14.27 -21.90
N GLU A 107 10.03 -13.33 -22.51
CA GLU A 107 8.99 -12.51 -21.86
C GLU A 107 8.05 -11.90 -22.92
N GLY A 108 6.96 -11.22 -22.51
CA GLY A 108 6.10 -10.44 -23.42
C GLY A 108 4.81 -11.10 -23.89
N LEU A 109 4.42 -12.23 -23.30
CA LEU A 109 3.15 -12.92 -23.58
C LEU A 109 1.93 -11.98 -23.47
N GLU A 110 1.88 -11.14 -22.44
CA GLU A 110 0.77 -10.20 -22.22
C GLU A 110 0.66 -9.15 -23.34
N ILE A 111 1.80 -8.73 -23.92
CA ILE A 111 1.87 -7.76 -25.01
C ILE A 111 1.31 -8.39 -26.27
N VAL A 112 1.78 -9.61 -26.60
CA VAL A 112 1.31 -10.36 -27.76
C VAL A 112 -0.19 -10.66 -27.66
N ARG A 113 -0.67 -11.11 -26.49
CA ARG A 113 -2.10 -11.37 -26.27
C ARG A 113 -2.96 -10.11 -26.39
N ALA A 114 -2.49 -8.98 -25.87
CA ALA A 114 -3.21 -7.71 -25.98
C ALA A 114 -3.21 -7.15 -27.41
N ALA A 115 -2.18 -7.46 -28.21
CA ALA A 115 -2.09 -7.06 -29.61
C ALA A 115 -2.87 -7.98 -30.57
N ALA A 116 -2.93 -9.28 -30.29
CA ALA A 116 -3.54 -10.29 -31.16
C ALA A 116 -4.97 -9.96 -31.64
N PRO A 117 -5.91 -9.45 -30.81
CA PRO A 117 -7.26 -9.10 -31.28
C PRO A 117 -7.32 -7.78 -32.07
N ILE A 118 -6.25 -6.99 -32.11
CA ILE A 118 -6.18 -5.67 -32.76
C ILE A 118 -5.44 -5.76 -34.10
N LEU A 119 -4.53 -6.71 -34.23
CA LEU A 119 -3.82 -6.98 -35.48
C LEU A 119 -4.79 -7.53 -36.54
N SER A 120 -4.71 -6.99 -37.75
CA SER A 120 -5.51 -7.45 -38.89
C SER A 120 -5.08 -8.85 -39.30
N ALA A 121 -5.97 -9.64 -39.89
CA ALA A 121 -5.70 -11.03 -40.32
C ALA A 121 -4.46 -11.18 -41.25
N GLY A 122 -3.99 -10.09 -41.88
CA GLY A 122 -2.78 -10.06 -42.71
C GLY A 122 -1.49 -9.64 -42.00
N THR A 123 -1.54 -9.06 -40.79
CA THR A 123 -0.40 -8.48 -40.07
C THR A 123 -0.14 -9.14 -38.71
N ASN A 124 -0.42 -10.44 -38.58
CA ASN A 124 -0.16 -11.23 -37.35
C ASN A 124 1.34 -11.50 -37.11
N ARG A 125 2.16 -10.46 -37.10
CA ARG A 125 3.62 -10.54 -36.91
C ARG A 125 4.09 -9.55 -35.85
N TRP A 126 5.10 -9.96 -35.09
CA TRP A 126 5.72 -9.15 -34.06
C TRP A 126 7.22 -9.05 -34.27
N ALA A 127 7.80 -7.88 -33.96
CA ALA A 127 9.22 -7.64 -34.04
C ALA A 127 9.92 -8.34 -32.86
N VAL A 128 10.87 -9.22 -33.18
CA VAL A 128 11.65 -9.97 -32.20
C VAL A 128 13.14 -9.67 -32.37
N GLU A 129 13.86 -9.57 -31.26
CA GLU A 129 15.32 -9.52 -31.23
C GLU A 129 15.87 -10.95 -31.11
N LEU A 130 16.58 -11.41 -32.13
CA LEU A 130 17.10 -12.78 -32.21
C LEU A 130 18.44 -12.87 -31.49
N TYR A 131 18.50 -13.74 -30.48
CA TYR A 131 19.73 -14.11 -29.79
C TYR A 131 19.99 -15.60 -29.96
N LEU A 132 21.23 -15.98 -30.26
CA LEU A 132 21.62 -17.40 -30.18
C LEU A 132 21.52 -17.88 -28.74
N ALA A 133 21.10 -19.14 -28.55
CA ALA A 133 21.02 -19.78 -27.24
C ALA A 133 22.32 -19.54 -26.43
N GLY A 134 22.16 -18.90 -25.27
CA GLY A 134 23.22 -18.56 -24.34
C GLY A 134 23.02 -19.22 -22.98
N ASN A 135 23.89 -18.88 -22.02
CA ASN A 135 23.79 -19.39 -20.66
C ASN A 135 22.50 -18.90 -19.95
N SER A 136 22.14 -19.52 -18.81
CA SER A 136 20.96 -19.12 -18.04
C SER A 136 21.01 -17.66 -17.56
N ASP A 137 22.19 -17.08 -17.38
CA ASP A 137 22.38 -15.71 -16.91
C ASP A 137 22.05 -14.68 -18.00
N LEU A 138 22.44 -14.93 -19.25
CA LEU A 138 22.07 -14.13 -20.42
C LEU A 138 20.57 -14.15 -20.64
N ARG A 139 19.95 -15.35 -20.57
CA ARG A 139 18.50 -15.51 -20.70
C ARG A 139 17.73 -14.70 -19.65
N LYS A 140 18.17 -14.76 -18.39
CA LYS A 140 17.61 -13.92 -17.32
C LYS A 140 17.81 -12.45 -17.61
N ALA A 141 19.01 -12.03 -18.01
CA ALA A 141 19.29 -10.62 -18.26
C ALA A 141 18.49 -10.04 -19.44
N LEU A 142 18.26 -10.82 -20.51
CA LEU A 142 17.42 -10.45 -21.65
C LEU A 142 15.95 -10.28 -21.26
N ALA A 143 15.41 -11.22 -20.49
CA ALA A 143 14.06 -11.09 -19.92
C ALA A 143 13.95 -9.83 -19.04
N GLU A 144 14.92 -9.59 -18.16
CA GLU A 144 14.95 -8.40 -17.30
C GLU A 144 15.09 -7.09 -18.10
N ASP A 145 15.84 -7.07 -19.21
CA ASP A 145 15.94 -5.90 -20.11
C ASP A 145 14.60 -5.58 -20.79
N HIS A 146 13.86 -6.61 -21.20
CA HIS A 146 12.53 -6.42 -21.79
C HIS A 146 11.51 -5.95 -20.74
N SER A 147 11.53 -6.53 -19.54
CA SER A 147 10.76 -6.06 -18.38
C SER A 147 11.07 -4.59 -18.03
N CYS A 148 12.23 -4.08 -18.48
CA CYS A 148 12.57 -2.67 -18.32
C CYS A 148 11.77 -1.69 -19.20
N GLN A 149 11.10 -2.18 -20.25
CA GLN A 149 10.31 -1.36 -21.18
C GLN A 149 8.94 -0.96 -20.64
N VAL A 150 8.42 -1.68 -19.64
CA VAL A 150 7.17 -1.34 -18.95
C VAL A 150 7.50 -0.73 -17.59
N GLN A 151 6.92 0.43 -17.26
CA GLN A 151 7.09 1.02 -15.93
C GLN A 151 6.53 0.05 -14.87
N PRO A 152 7.37 -0.51 -13.99
CA PRO A 152 6.93 -1.50 -13.00
C PRO A 152 6.16 -0.78 -11.90
N SER A 153 5.25 -1.52 -11.29
CA SER A 153 4.64 -1.09 -10.03
C SER A 153 5.65 -1.19 -8.88
N ASP A 154 5.33 -0.54 -7.77
CA ASP A 154 6.13 -0.60 -6.55
C ASP A 154 6.25 -2.05 -6.00
N GLY A 155 5.21 -2.87 -6.22
CA GLY A 155 5.20 -4.29 -5.87
C GLY A 155 6.14 -5.12 -6.74
N ASP A 156 6.20 -4.82 -8.04
CA ASP A 156 7.15 -5.46 -8.97
C ASP A 156 8.59 -5.15 -8.57
N PHE A 157 8.87 -3.89 -8.20
CA PHE A 157 10.19 -3.50 -7.67
C PHE A 157 10.54 -4.29 -6.41
N TYR A 158 9.62 -4.42 -5.47
CA TYR A 158 9.84 -5.21 -4.25
C TYR A 158 10.13 -6.67 -4.59
N CYS A 159 9.25 -7.32 -5.38
CA CYS A 159 9.38 -8.73 -5.72
C CYS A 159 10.67 -9.04 -6.45
N LYS A 160 11.04 -8.25 -7.47
CA LYS A 160 12.28 -8.46 -8.25
C LYS A 160 13.53 -8.29 -7.38
N VAL A 161 13.59 -7.25 -6.55
CA VAL A 161 14.72 -7.03 -5.63
C VAL A 161 14.84 -8.22 -4.67
N ARG A 162 13.74 -8.68 -4.07
CA ARG A 162 13.73 -9.83 -3.16
C ARG A 162 14.11 -11.14 -3.83
N GLN A 163 13.59 -11.44 -5.03
CA GLN A 163 13.96 -12.62 -5.81
C GLN A 163 15.46 -12.66 -6.11
N HIS A 164 16.06 -11.51 -6.47
CA HIS A 164 17.51 -11.43 -6.70
C HIS A 164 18.34 -11.56 -5.43
N GLN A 165 17.85 -11.04 -4.30
CA GLN A 165 18.49 -11.27 -2.99
C GLN A 165 18.47 -12.75 -2.60
N LEU A 166 17.33 -13.44 -2.77
CA LEU A 166 17.19 -14.86 -2.46
C LEU A 166 18.01 -15.76 -3.40
N SER A 167 18.17 -15.37 -4.66
CA SER A 167 19.00 -16.10 -5.63
C SER A 167 20.48 -15.70 -5.62
N GLY A 168 20.90 -14.79 -4.72
CA GLY A 168 22.29 -14.33 -4.62
C GLY A 168 22.79 -13.51 -5.82
N ASN A 169 21.90 -13.01 -6.67
CA ASN A 169 22.27 -12.24 -7.86
C ASN A 169 22.42 -10.74 -7.55
N ALA A 170 23.55 -10.39 -6.92
CA ALA A 170 23.87 -9.01 -6.54
C ALA A 170 23.92 -8.01 -7.72
N TYR A 171 24.15 -8.49 -8.94
CA TYR A 171 24.15 -7.63 -10.14
C TYR A 171 22.73 -7.15 -10.46
N LEU A 172 21.78 -8.09 -10.59
CA LEU A 172 20.39 -7.75 -10.91
C LEU A 172 19.71 -7.01 -9.76
N GLU A 173 20.03 -7.34 -8.50
CA GLU A 173 19.58 -6.57 -7.34
C GLU A 173 19.98 -5.09 -7.46
N LYS A 174 21.27 -4.82 -7.70
CA LYS A 174 21.77 -3.44 -7.86
C LYS A 174 21.15 -2.74 -9.07
N LYS A 175 20.92 -3.46 -10.17
CA LYS A 175 20.25 -2.93 -11.37
C LYS A 175 18.83 -2.48 -11.05
N TRP A 176 18.03 -3.32 -10.39
CA TRP A 176 16.66 -2.98 -9.99
C TRP A 176 16.58 -1.85 -8.96
N LEU A 177 17.50 -1.83 -7.98
CA LEU A 177 17.62 -0.69 -7.05
C LEU A 177 18.03 0.61 -7.77
N GLY A 178 18.89 0.53 -8.78
CA GLY A 178 19.27 1.68 -9.62
C GLY A 178 18.07 2.21 -10.42
N ARG A 179 17.29 1.31 -11.01
CA ARG A 179 16.05 1.67 -11.73
C ARG A 179 15.01 2.30 -10.79
N LEU A 180 14.83 1.75 -9.60
CA LEU A 180 13.94 2.33 -8.59
C LEU A 180 14.42 3.73 -8.15
N GLN A 181 15.73 3.94 -8.03
CA GLN A 181 16.29 5.26 -7.73
C GLN A 181 15.95 6.29 -8.81
N ALA A 182 16.06 5.89 -10.09
CA ALA A 182 15.71 6.75 -11.22
C ALA A 182 14.21 7.05 -11.25
N ALA A 183 13.35 6.07 -10.91
CA ALA A 183 11.91 6.28 -10.78
C ALA A 183 11.53 7.14 -9.54
N GLY A 184 12.33 7.10 -8.48
CA GLY A 184 12.14 7.91 -7.29
C GLY A 184 13.15 7.63 -6.17
N LYS A 185 14.01 8.62 -5.88
CA LYS A 185 15.02 8.52 -4.81
C LYS A 185 14.43 8.12 -3.45
N ARG A 186 13.29 8.71 -3.08
CA ARG A 186 12.59 8.40 -1.80
C ARG A 186 12.05 6.97 -1.78
N LYS A 187 11.55 6.45 -2.90
CA LYS A 187 11.06 5.06 -2.99
C LYS A 187 12.17 4.05 -2.75
N LYS A 188 13.36 4.26 -3.34
CA LYS A 188 14.54 3.43 -3.04
C LYS A 188 14.90 3.47 -1.56
N GLN A 189 14.97 4.66 -0.96
CA GLN A 189 15.31 4.80 0.47
C GLN A 189 14.30 4.06 1.36
N ASN A 190 13.02 4.19 1.05
CA ASN A 190 11.93 3.51 1.75
C ASN A 190 12.01 1.99 1.59
N LEU A 191 12.26 1.48 0.39
CA LEU A 191 12.46 0.04 0.16
C LEU A 191 13.66 -0.48 0.96
N VAL A 192 14.82 0.19 0.87
CA VAL A 192 16.02 -0.24 1.61
C VAL A 192 15.76 -0.23 3.12
N ARG A 193 15.01 0.76 3.63
CA ARG A 193 14.60 0.78 5.03
C ARG A 193 13.68 -0.40 5.35
N LEU A 194 12.63 -0.61 4.57
CA LEU A 194 11.69 -1.73 4.72
C LEU A 194 12.42 -3.08 4.82
N LEU A 195 13.38 -3.33 3.93
CA LEU A 195 14.12 -4.58 3.88
C LEU A 195 15.05 -4.83 5.07
N LYS A 196 15.39 -3.79 5.84
CA LYS A 196 16.18 -3.91 7.08
C LYS A 196 15.33 -4.36 8.28
N HIS A 197 14.02 -4.16 8.23
CA HIS A 197 13.10 -4.58 9.30
C HIS A 197 12.59 -5.99 9.00
N SER A 198 13.02 -6.98 9.79
CA SER A 198 12.74 -8.40 9.55
C SER A 198 11.25 -8.73 9.55
N GLU A 199 10.48 -8.16 10.46
CA GLU A 199 9.04 -8.41 10.60
C GLU A 199 8.25 -7.89 9.39
N PHE A 200 8.43 -6.61 9.04
CA PHE A 200 7.82 -6.06 7.84
C PHE A 200 8.28 -6.81 6.59
N ARG A 201 9.59 -7.09 6.45
CA ARG A 201 10.09 -7.87 5.32
C ARG A 201 9.36 -9.23 5.22
N SER A 202 9.22 -9.95 6.34
CA SER A 202 8.51 -11.23 6.36
C SER A 202 7.04 -11.09 5.94
N ALA A 203 6.36 -10.06 6.43
CA ALA A 203 4.95 -9.83 6.11
C ALA A 203 4.73 -9.46 4.62
N PHE A 204 5.61 -8.65 4.04
CA PHE A 204 5.54 -8.29 2.61
C PHE A 204 6.06 -9.40 1.68
N ASP A 205 6.89 -10.34 2.16
CA ASP A 205 7.40 -11.47 1.38
C ASP A 205 6.29 -12.45 0.95
N CYS A 206 5.06 -12.32 1.48
CA CYS A 206 3.89 -13.08 0.99
C CYS A 206 3.64 -12.87 -0.53
N GLN A 207 4.01 -11.70 -1.06
CA GLN A 207 3.94 -11.39 -2.50
C GLN A 207 4.82 -12.30 -3.37
N LEU A 208 5.88 -12.90 -2.78
CA LEU A 208 6.77 -13.81 -3.51
C LEU A 208 6.11 -15.17 -3.75
N GLN A 209 5.26 -15.61 -2.82
CA GLN A 209 4.51 -16.85 -2.91
C GLN A 209 3.20 -16.67 -3.68
N MET A 210 2.61 -15.47 -3.57
CA MET A 210 1.35 -15.07 -4.20
C MET A 210 1.55 -13.79 -5.03
N PRO A 211 2.05 -13.89 -6.28
CA PRO A 211 2.35 -12.73 -7.11
C PRO A 211 1.15 -11.78 -7.33
N GLY A 212 -0.08 -12.31 -7.31
CA GLY A 212 -1.31 -11.50 -7.38
C GLY A 212 -1.43 -10.43 -6.29
N LEU A 213 -0.79 -10.63 -5.13
CA LEU A 213 -0.80 -9.68 -4.01
C LEU A 213 0.11 -8.47 -4.22
N ALA A 214 1.00 -8.49 -5.21
CA ALA A 214 1.92 -7.38 -5.47
C ALA A 214 1.18 -6.10 -5.92
N GLY A 215 -0.06 -6.24 -6.38
CA GLY A 215 -0.93 -5.11 -6.72
C GLY A 215 -1.22 -4.22 -5.51
N GLY A 216 -1.14 -2.90 -5.72
CA GLY A 216 -1.49 -1.91 -4.69
C GLY A 216 -0.36 -1.51 -3.75
N MET A 217 0.84 -2.11 -3.87
CA MET A 217 1.99 -1.68 -3.08
C MET A 217 2.32 -0.20 -3.33
N ASN A 218 2.66 0.54 -2.28
CA ASN A 218 3.04 1.95 -2.36
C ASN A 218 4.30 2.24 -1.53
N LEU A 219 5.46 2.17 -2.17
CA LEU A 219 6.75 2.51 -1.56
C LEU A 219 6.83 3.99 -1.16
N GLY A 220 5.98 4.84 -1.74
CA GLY A 220 5.82 6.23 -1.35
C GLY A 220 5.34 6.39 0.09
N THR A 221 4.44 5.53 0.59
CA THR A 221 3.79 5.65 1.91
C THR A 221 4.56 4.96 3.04
N ILE A 222 5.58 4.14 2.74
CA ILE A 222 6.37 3.42 3.74
C ILE A 222 6.98 4.32 4.83
N HIS A 223 7.34 5.57 4.50
CA HIS A 223 7.83 6.52 5.50
C HIS A 223 6.78 6.89 6.56
N VAL A 224 5.48 6.88 6.19
CA VAL A 224 4.34 7.11 7.10
C VAL A 224 4.23 5.95 8.07
N MET A 225 4.30 4.70 7.56
CA MET A 225 4.32 3.47 8.36
C MET A 225 5.38 3.55 9.47
N PHE A 226 6.62 3.89 9.10
CA PHE A 226 7.71 4.05 10.06
C PHE A 226 7.60 5.28 10.95
N ALA A 227 6.90 6.33 10.50
CA ALA A 227 6.67 7.50 11.33
C ALA A 227 5.72 7.18 12.47
N MET A 228 4.73 6.30 12.27
CA MET A 228 3.74 5.92 13.28
C MET A 228 4.33 5.25 14.51
N ARG A 229 5.42 4.48 14.39
CA ARG A 229 6.04 3.74 15.51
C ARG A 229 5.06 2.81 16.24
N CYS A 230 4.15 2.20 15.49
CA CYS A 230 3.18 1.22 15.97
C CYS A 230 3.27 0.01 15.05
N ASP A 231 4.36 -0.76 15.18
CA ASP A 231 4.64 -1.89 14.31
C ASP A 231 3.51 -2.94 14.43
N GLU A 232 2.94 -3.10 15.62
CA GLU A 232 1.83 -4.01 15.92
C GLU A 232 0.53 -3.74 15.15
N VAL A 233 0.29 -2.49 14.72
CA VAL A 233 -0.89 -2.11 13.91
C VAL A 233 -0.56 -2.08 12.41
N THR A 234 0.74 -2.05 12.06
CA THR A 234 1.21 -1.75 10.72
C THR A 234 1.85 -2.95 10.01
N VAL A 235 1.89 -4.12 10.64
CA VAL A 235 2.27 -5.38 9.99
C VAL A 235 1.03 -5.96 9.27
N PRO A 236 1.06 -6.11 7.93
CA PRO A 236 -0.11 -6.60 7.19
C PRO A 236 -0.33 -8.11 7.40
N ALA A 237 -1.50 -8.51 7.89
CA ALA A 237 -1.95 -9.91 7.94
C ALA A 237 -2.44 -10.45 6.58
N LEU A 238 -1.93 -9.87 5.49
CA LEU A 238 -2.36 -10.15 4.12
C LEU A 238 -2.06 -11.61 3.73
N GLY A 239 -0.84 -12.08 4.04
CA GLY A 239 -0.39 -13.42 3.69
C GLY A 239 -1.27 -14.51 4.29
N ASP A 240 -1.57 -14.41 5.58
CA ASP A 240 -2.38 -15.39 6.30
C ASP A 240 -3.81 -15.45 5.76
N THR A 241 -4.41 -14.27 5.51
CA THR A 241 -5.77 -14.16 5.02
C THR A 241 -5.94 -14.79 3.64
N TRP A 242 -5.06 -14.47 2.69
CA TRP A 242 -5.12 -15.03 1.34
C TRP A 242 -4.70 -16.50 1.29
N SER A 243 -3.79 -16.91 2.17
CA SER A 243 -3.44 -18.33 2.33
C SER A 243 -4.65 -19.15 2.80
N ALA A 244 -5.43 -18.63 3.76
CA ALA A 244 -6.64 -19.28 4.23
C ALA A 244 -7.71 -19.37 3.13
N ILE A 245 -7.93 -18.30 2.36
CA ILE A 245 -8.84 -18.29 1.20
C ILE A 245 -8.46 -19.41 0.21
N LEU A 246 -7.17 -19.57 -0.07
CA LEU A 246 -6.63 -20.56 -1.01
C LEU A 246 -6.37 -21.95 -0.39
N GLY A 247 -6.83 -22.19 0.85
CA GLY A 247 -6.69 -23.48 1.52
C GLY A 247 -5.24 -23.91 1.80
N HIS A 248 -4.33 -22.93 1.95
CA HIS A 248 -2.89 -23.12 2.19
C HIS A 248 -2.14 -23.93 1.12
N GLY A 249 -2.72 -24.09 -0.07
CA GLY A 249 -2.08 -24.80 -1.18
C GLY A 249 -1.03 -23.95 -1.90
N ALA A 250 0.24 -24.37 -1.87
CA ALA A 250 1.34 -23.64 -2.52
C ALA A 250 1.16 -23.47 -4.04
N ASP A 251 0.51 -24.42 -4.70
CA ASP A 251 0.16 -24.32 -6.14
C ASP A 251 -0.97 -23.30 -6.38
N ALA A 252 -2.03 -23.35 -5.56
CA ALA A 252 -3.13 -22.39 -5.60
C ALA A 252 -2.66 -20.95 -5.36
N MET A 253 -1.72 -20.75 -4.43
CA MET A 253 -1.10 -19.45 -4.16
C MET A 253 -0.44 -18.81 -5.38
N LYS A 254 0.26 -19.61 -6.20
CA LYS A 254 0.92 -19.13 -7.43
C LYS A 254 -0.08 -18.75 -8.52
N ARG A 255 -1.23 -19.42 -8.54
CA ARG A 255 -2.33 -19.21 -9.51
C ARG A 255 -3.18 -17.97 -9.17
N LEU A 256 -2.96 -17.33 -8.02
CA LEU A 256 -3.65 -16.09 -7.65
C LEU A 256 -3.23 -14.93 -8.55
N ASP A 257 -4.18 -14.37 -9.26
CA ASP A 257 -3.97 -13.21 -10.12
C ASP A 257 -4.39 -11.89 -9.46
N ARG A 258 -3.80 -10.80 -9.94
CA ARG A 258 -4.04 -9.44 -9.44
C ARG A 258 -5.48 -8.98 -9.57
N ARG A 259 -6.19 -9.36 -10.64
CA ARG A 259 -7.56 -8.91 -10.89
C ARG A 259 -8.50 -9.52 -9.87
N THR A 260 -8.29 -10.78 -9.48
CA THR A 260 -9.03 -11.43 -8.40
C THR A 260 -8.88 -10.64 -7.08
N VAL A 261 -7.65 -10.27 -6.72
CA VAL A 261 -7.39 -9.44 -5.51
C VAL A 261 -8.09 -8.08 -5.60
N GLU A 262 -8.01 -7.40 -6.74
CA GLU A 262 -8.65 -6.09 -6.97
C GLU A 262 -10.18 -6.14 -6.96
N ALA A 263 -10.78 -7.27 -7.34
CA ALA A 263 -12.24 -7.45 -7.31
C ALA A 263 -12.75 -7.73 -5.88
N MET A 264 -11.95 -8.45 -5.08
CA MET A 264 -12.34 -8.91 -3.75
C MET A 264 -11.96 -7.95 -2.62
N GLU A 265 -10.96 -7.10 -2.81
CA GLU A 265 -10.51 -6.19 -1.76
C GLU A 265 -11.65 -5.29 -1.24
N LEU A 266 -11.66 -5.04 0.07
CA LEU A 266 -12.69 -4.24 0.75
C LEU A 266 -14.12 -4.79 0.62
N SER A 267 -14.28 -6.10 0.40
CA SER A 267 -15.57 -6.77 0.43
C SER A 267 -15.74 -7.69 1.64
N ALA A 268 -16.98 -7.92 2.05
CA ALA A 268 -17.34 -8.89 3.09
C ALA A 268 -18.54 -9.76 2.68
N PRO A 269 -18.38 -10.68 1.71
CA PRO A 269 -19.50 -11.46 1.16
C PRO A 269 -20.22 -12.37 2.15
N ALA A 270 -19.66 -12.66 3.32
CA ALA A 270 -20.40 -13.36 4.38
C ALA A 270 -21.42 -12.48 5.11
N SER A 271 -21.20 -11.16 5.13
CA SER A 271 -21.98 -10.20 5.90
C SER A 271 -22.76 -9.19 5.03
N ASP A 272 -22.38 -9.03 3.75
CA ASP A 272 -23.10 -8.20 2.77
C ASP A 272 -23.57 -9.04 1.57
N GLU A 273 -24.89 -9.18 1.43
CA GLU A 273 -25.55 -9.90 0.34
C GLU A 273 -25.22 -9.32 -1.04
N ARG A 274 -24.97 -8.01 -1.14
CA ARG A 274 -24.59 -7.36 -2.41
C ARG A 274 -23.21 -7.81 -2.85
N ASP A 275 -22.27 -7.88 -1.92
CA ASP A 275 -20.94 -8.43 -2.17
C ASP A 275 -21.02 -9.89 -2.55
N ALA A 276 -21.79 -10.68 -1.80
CA ALA A 276 -21.99 -12.10 -2.05
C ALA A 276 -22.50 -12.35 -3.47
N THR A 277 -23.59 -11.67 -3.86
CA THR A 277 -24.23 -11.84 -5.16
C THR A 277 -23.30 -11.43 -6.30
N ARG A 278 -22.64 -10.26 -6.18
CA ARG A 278 -21.70 -9.75 -7.18
C ARG A 278 -20.52 -10.70 -7.37
N LEU A 279 -19.82 -11.05 -6.28
CA LEU A 279 -18.60 -11.83 -6.33
C LEU A 279 -18.87 -13.29 -6.72
N TYR A 280 -19.96 -13.89 -6.24
CA TYR A 280 -20.34 -15.24 -6.65
C TYR A 280 -20.69 -15.30 -8.14
N GLY A 281 -21.38 -14.29 -8.68
CA GLY A 281 -21.60 -14.16 -10.12
C GLY A 281 -20.29 -14.09 -10.91
N GLU A 282 -19.33 -13.26 -10.47
CA GLU A 282 -18.01 -13.18 -11.09
C GLU A 282 -17.20 -14.48 -11.00
N LEU A 283 -17.36 -15.23 -9.91
CA LEU A 283 -16.71 -16.53 -9.68
C LEU A 283 -17.24 -17.60 -10.63
N ARG A 284 -18.58 -17.67 -10.80
CA ARG A 284 -19.24 -18.59 -11.74
C ARG A 284 -18.86 -18.29 -13.18
N ASP A 285 -18.77 -17.01 -13.55
CA ASP A 285 -18.30 -16.56 -14.86
C ASP A 285 -16.79 -16.79 -15.08
N GLY A 286 -16.04 -17.15 -14.04
CA GLY A 286 -14.58 -17.29 -14.08
C GLY A 286 -13.82 -15.99 -14.30
N LYS A 287 -14.44 -14.85 -13.93
CA LYS A 287 -13.81 -13.53 -13.95
C LYS A 287 -12.84 -13.34 -12.79
N ILE A 288 -13.15 -13.96 -11.64
CA ILE A 288 -12.26 -14.11 -10.48
C ILE A 288 -11.92 -15.58 -10.29
N PHE A 289 -10.73 -15.86 -9.74
CA PHE A 289 -10.18 -17.22 -9.64
C PHE A 289 -10.19 -17.95 -11.00
N GLY A 290 -9.90 -17.22 -12.09
CA GLY A 290 -10.02 -17.72 -13.46
C GLY A 290 -9.13 -18.94 -13.76
N ALA A 291 -7.99 -19.03 -13.07
CA ALA A 291 -7.07 -20.17 -13.18
C ALA A 291 -7.59 -21.47 -12.54
N PHE A 292 -8.66 -21.40 -11.73
CA PHE A 292 -9.25 -22.52 -11.01
C PHE A 292 -10.41 -23.17 -11.77
N ASN A 293 -10.57 -24.48 -11.63
CA ASN A 293 -11.73 -25.19 -12.15
C ASN A 293 -12.97 -24.95 -11.26
N HIS A 294 -14.16 -25.35 -11.73
CA HIS A 294 -15.40 -25.11 -11.01
C HIS A 294 -15.41 -25.67 -9.57
N ARG A 295 -14.90 -26.89 -9.36
CA ARG A 295 -14.89 -27.52 -8.03
C ARG A 295 -13.95 -26.79 -7.08
N GLU A 296 -12.77 -26.41 -7.56
CA GLU A 296 -11.80 -25.61 -6.79
C GLU A 296 -12.39 -24.25 -6.41
N ARG A 297 -13.07 -23.56 -7.34
CA ARG A 297 -13.69 -22.25 -7.07
C ARG A 297 -14.78 -22.33 -6.02
N GLU A 298 -15.62 -23.37 -6.02
CA GLU A 298 -16.65 -23.56 -4.99
C GLU A 298 -16.01 -23.81 -3.60
N ALA A 299 -14.91 -24.57 -3.53
CA ALA A 299 -14.18 -24.75 -2.28
C ALA A 299 -13.55 -23.44 -1.78
N ILE A 300 -12.92 -22.67 -2.68
CA ILE A 300 -12.38 -21.33 -2.39
C ILE A 300 -13.50 -20.41 -1.89
N TRP A 301 -14.68 -20.45 -2.50
CA TRP A 301 -15.81 -19.62 -2.09
C TRP A 301 -16.23 -19.86 -0.64
N GLN A 302 -16.26 -21.12 -0.18
CA GLN A 302 -16.53 -21.42 1.24
C GLN A 302 -15.48 -20.79 2.16
N ASN A 303 -14.20 -20.84 1.78
CA ASN A 303 -13.13 -20.20 2.54
C ASN A 303 -13.27 -18.67 2.53
N VAL A 304 -13.67 -18.07 1.40
CA VAL A 304 -13.94 -16.63 1.29
C VAL A 304 -15.04 -16.22 2.27
N LEU A 305 -16.14 -16.97 2.34
CA LEU A 305 -17.21 -16.70 3.31
C LEU A 305 -16.72 -16.85 4.75
N ALA A 306 -15.98 -17.91 5.05
CA ALA A 306 -15.43 -18.12 6.41
C ALA A 306 -14.50 -16.97 6.84
N VAL A 307 -13.60 -16.53 5.95
CA VAL A 307 -12.64 -15.45 6.22
C VAL A 307 -13.32 -14.09 6.31
N SER A 308 -14.40 -13.85 5.56
CA SER A 308 -15.07 -12.56 5.50
C SER A 308 -16.23 -12.39 6.48
N ALA A 309 -16.43 -13.36 7.39
CA ALA A 309 -17.49 -13.31 8.39
C ALA A 309 -17.33 -12.13 9.37
N ASP A 310 -16.09 -11.79 9.74
CA ASP A 310 -15.78 -10.79 10.76
C ASP A 310 -14.88 -9.64 10.27
N ARG A 311 -14.49 -9.64 8.99
CA ARG A 311 -13.54 -8.67 8.43
C ARG A 311 -13.70 -8.49 6.92
N LEU A 312 -13.26 -7.34 6.44
CA LEU A 312 -13.10 -7.09 5.00
C LEU A 312 -11.88 -7.85 4.46
N ILE A 313 -11.96 -8.30 3.21
CA ILE A 313 -10.83 -8.93 2.53
C ILE A 313 -9.72 -7.89 2.29
N PRO A 314 -8.50 -8.07 2.84
CA PRO A 314 -7.43 -7.10 2.76
C PRO A 314 -6.67 -7.15 1.44
N SER A 315 -6.07 -6.03 1.06
CA SER A 315 -5.08 -5.93 -0.02
C SER A 315 -3.94 -5.01 0.39
N LEU A 316 -2.84 -4.97 -0.38
CA LEU A 316 -1.83 -3.94 -0.16
C LEU A 316 -2.41 -2.54 -0.38
N ARG A 317 -3.34 -2.37 -1.33
CA ARG A 317 -3.98 -1.07 -1.57
C ARG A 317 -4.74 -0.62 -0.32
N SER A 318 -5.61 -1.47 0.23
CA SER A 318 -6.37 -1.12 1.44
C SER A 318 -5.42 -0.80 2.59
N PHE A 319 -4.42 -1.64 2.82
CA PHE A 319 -3.39 -1.40 3.83
C PHE A 319 -2.73 -0.02 3.68
N PHE A 320 -2.28 0.35 2.47
CA PHE A 320 -1.63 1.65 2.26
C PHE A 320 -2.58 2.84 2.34
N GLU A 321 -3.87 2.68 2.06
CA GLU A 321 -4.88 3.71 2.31
C GLU A 321 -5.16 3.86 3.81
N ASP A 322 -5.27 2.75 4.54
CA ASP A 322 -5.46 2.74 5.99
C ASP A 322 -4.31 3.47 6.71
N LEU A 323 -3.05 3.28 6.27
CA LEU A 323 -1.90 4.00 6.83
C LEU A 323 -2.02 5.53 6.70
N LYS A 324 -2.69 6.05 5.66
CA LYS A 324 -2.87 7.50 5.50
C LYS A 324 -3.81 8.06 6.55
N TYR A 325 -4.88 7.32 6.84
CA TYR A 325 -5.82 7.68 7.90
C TYR A 325 -5.19 7.49 9.29
N LEU A 326 -4.62 6.31 9.55
CA LEU A 326 -4.05 5.93 10.85
C LEU A 326 -2.90 6.82 11.32
N HIS A 327 -2.25 7.56 10.43
CA HIS A 327 -1.18 8.48 10.80
C HIS A 327 -1.63 9.53 11.83
N GLY A 328 -2.82 10.11 11.68
CA GLY A 328 -3.36 11.10 12.63
C GLY A 328 -3.59 10.50 14.03
N PRO A 329 -4.39 9.43 14.14
CA PRO A 329 -4.59 8.70 15.39
C PRO A 329 -3.27 8.22 16.02
N ALA A 330 -2.30 7.75 15.23
CA ALA A 330 -1.00 7.33 15.74
C ALA A 330 -0.20 8.50 16.35
N GLU A 331 -0.31 9.72 15.81
CA GLU A 331 0.27 10.91 16.43
C GLU A 331 -0.39 11.23 17.78
N CYS A 332 -1.70 10.95 17.95
CA CYS A 332 -2.39 11.05 19.24
C CYS A 332 -1.82 10.06 20.25
N ILE A 333 -1.67 8.77 19.87
CA ILE A 333 -1.06 7.75 20.73
C ILE A 333 0.32 8.18 21.24
N LYS A 334 1.15 8.79 20.38
CA LYS A 334 2.47 9.30 20.79
C LYS A 334 2.40 10.39 21.86
N ARG A 335 1.31 11.16 21.94
CA ARG A 335 1.12 12.14 23.02
C ARG A 335 1.09 11.48 24.40
N LEU A 336 0.66 10.21 24.48
CA LEU A 336 0.64 9.43 25.71
C LEU A 336 2.02 8.86 26.08
N LEU A 337 2.92 8.68 25.11
CA LEU A 337 4.23 8.03 25.33
C LEU A 337 5.35 9.00 25.70
N GLY A 338 5.14 10.32 25.50
CA GLY A 338 6.13 11.35 25.80
C GLY A 338 6.98 11.77 24.59
N LYS A 339 7.96 12.66 24.83
CA LYS A 339 8.74 13.27 23.75
C LYS A 339 9.67 12.24 23.08
N PRO A 340 9.76 12.24 21.74
CA PRO A 340 10.69 11.35 21.03
C PRO A 340 12.15 11.68 21.40
N GLY A 341 12.85 10.74 22.02
CA GLY A 341 14.28 10.86 22.36
C GLY A 341 14.61 10.94 23.84
N ASP A 342 13.59 10.98 24.71
CA ASP A 342 13.81 10.74 26.13
C ASP A 342 14.14 9.26 26.33
N ARG A 343 15.25 8.95 27.02
CA ARG A 343 15.72 7.55 27.18
C ARG A 343 14.76 6.70 28.00
N GLU A 344 13.92 7.34 28.80
CA GLU A 344 12.95 6.69 29.69
C GLU A 344 11.55 6.52 29.08
N SER A 345 11.29 7.06 27.89
CA SER A 345 9.97 6.94 27.25
C SER A 345 9.72 5.52 26.72
N PRO A 346 8.60 4.89 27.08
CA PRO A 346 8.20 3.60 26.53
C PRO A 346 8.10 3.63 25.00
N GLN A 347 8.56 2.56 24.35
CA GLN A 347 8.54 2.50 22.87
C GLN A 347 7.14 2.23 22.30
N THR A 348 6.28 1.53 23.05
CA THR A 348 4.93 1.17 22.63
C THR A 348 3.94 1.41 23.78
N LEU A 349 2.68 1.69 23.46
CA LEU A 349 1.62 1.88 24.47
C LEU A 349 1.33 0.59 25.24
N LYS A 350 1.37 -0.57 24.58
CA LYS A 350 1.17 -1.86 25.25
C LYS A 350 2.16 -2.10 26.39
N ALA A 351 3.41 -1.67 26.25
CA ALA A 351 4.43 -1.79 27.29
C ALA A 351 4.18 -0.90 28.53
N THR A 352 3.20 0.02 28.46
CA THR A 352 2.83 0.93 29.56
C THR A 352 1.66 0.42 30.39
N PHE A 353 1.08 -0.71 30.00
CA PHE A 353 -0.05 -1.30 30.70
C PHE A 353 0.39 -1.86 32.04
N SER A 354 -0.21 -1.38 33.11
CA SER A 354 0.06 -1.82 34.48
C SER A 354 -1.18 -2.34 35.20
N ASP A 355 -2.37 -2.11 34.61
CA ASP A 355 -3.69 -2.41 35.18
C ASP A 355 -3.93 -1.78 36.57
N ALA A 356 -3.06 -0.88 37.01
CA ALA A 356 -3.06 -0.35 38.38
C ALA A 356 -4.32 0.48 38.72
N ALA A 357 -4.96 1.02 37.69
CA ALA A 357 -6.18 1.82 37.81
C ALA A 357 -7.48 0.97 37.79
N GLN A 358 -7.38 -0.35 37.56
CA GLN A 358 -8.53 -1.24 37.46
C GLN A 358 -8.60 -2.19 38.66
N ALA A 359 -9.82 -2.66 38.97
CA ALA A 359 -9.97 -3.73 39.95
C ALA A 359 -9.45 -5.04 39.37
N LYS A 360 -8.65 -5.78 40.15
CA LYS A 360 -8.03 -7.05 39.72
C LYS A 360 -9.07 -8.01 39.12
N GLY A 361 -8.79 -8.54 37.93
CA GLY A 361 -9.67 -9.49 37.24
C GLY A 361 -10.88 -8.86 36.56
N SER A 362 -10.85 -7.54 36.35
CA SER A 362 -11.89 -6.81 35.64
C SER A 362 -11.31 -5.83 34.62
N CYS A 363 -12.04 -5.64 33.51
CA CYS A 363 -11.75 -4.71 32.44
C CYS A 363 -12.78 -3.58 32.43
N VAL A 364 -12.30 -2.34 32.29
CA VAL A 364 -13.15 -1.18 32.04
C VAL A 364 -13.46 -1.04 30.54
N ILE A 365 -14.75 -0.88 30.22
CA ILE A 365 -15.26 -0.66 28.87
C ILE A 365 -16.03 0.66 28.83
N GLN A 366 -15.60 1.58 27.96
CA GLN A 366 -16.35 2.80 27.65
C GLN A 366 -17.56 2.44 26.77
N ALA A 367 -18.75 2.60 27.33
CA ALA A 367 -20.01 2.25 26.68
C ALA A 367 -20.79 3.46 26.15
N ALA A 368 -20.41 4.68 26.57
CA ALA A 368 -20.80 5.96 25.98
C ALA A 368 -19.73 7.01 26.31
N GLU A 369 -19.85 8.24 25.79
CA GLU A 369 -18.85 9.31 26.00
C GLU A 369 -18.52 9.52 27.49
N SER A 370 -19.53 9.55 28.36
CA SER A 370 -19.39 9.72 29.81
C SER A 370 -19.60 8.42 30.62
N ARG A 371 -19.97 7.30 29.97
CA ARG A 371 -20.40 6.07 30.66
C ARG A 371 -19.40 4.92 30.51
N PHE A 372 -19.05 4.31 31.63
CA PHE A 372 -18.11 3.19 31.71
C PHE A 372 -18.76 2.00 32.41
N VAL A 373 -18.43 0.79 31.96
CA VAL A 373 -18.93 -0.47 32.50
C VAL A 373 -17.74 -1.37 32.79
N THR A 374 -17.77 -2.04 33.93
CA THR A 374 -16.75 -3.01 34.31
C THR A 374 -17.22 -4.43 34.00
N ARG A 375 -16.36 -5.24 33.38
CA ARG A 375 -16.62 -6.65 33.05
C ARG A 375 -15.49 -7.52 33.58
N SER A 376 -15.78 -8.76 33.97
CA SER A 376 -14.71 -9.70 34.34
C SER A 376 -13.98 -10.14 33.07
N ALA A 377 -12.65 -10.10 33.09
CA ALA A 377 -11.79 -10.49 31.98
C ALA A 377 -10.39 -10.87 32.48
N ALA A 378 -9.67 -11.64 31.68
CA ALA A 378 -8.25 -11.94 31.94
C ALA A 378 -7.39 -10.70 31.66
N ALA A 379 -6.20 -10.62 32.26
CA ALA A 379 -5.31 -9.47 32.11
C ALA A 379 -4.89 -9.20 30.65
N GLU A 380 -4.71 -10.25 29.85
CA GLU A 380 -4.39 -10.14 28.42
C GLU A 380 -5.56 -9.53 27.63
N ASP A 381 -6.79 -9.94 27.93
CA ASP A 381 -7.99 -9.36 27.33
C ASP A 381 -8.16 -7.90 27.76
N CYS A 382 -7.88 -7.58 29.04
CA CYS A 382 -7.91 -6.20 29.54
C CYS A 382 -6.95 -5.30 28.75
N LEU A 383 -5.73 -5.78 28.49
CA LEU A 383 -4.74 -5.07 27.68
C LEU A 383 -5.25 -4.83 26.26
N GLU A 384 -5.72 -5.86 25.56
CA GLU A 384 -6.17 -5.72 24.17
C GLU A 384 -7.43 -4.86 24.04
N LEU A 385 -8.40 -5.03 24.94
CA LEU A 385 -9.60 -4.21 24.98
C LEU A 385 -9.28 -2.75 25.32
N GLY A 386 -8.43 -2.51 26.32
CA GLY A 386 -7.96 -1.16 26.65
C GLY A 386 -7.23 -0.52 25.47
N TYR A 387 -6.33 -1.26 24.83
CA TYR A 387 -5.54 -0.78 23.70
C TYR A 387 -6.44 -0.38 22.52
N ARG A 388 -7.43 -1.21 22.17
CA ARG A 388 -8.41 -0.91 21.12
C ARG A 388 -9.25 0.31 21.46
N GLN A 389 -9.67 0.47 22.73
CA GLN A 389 -10.44 1.63 23.17
C GLN A 389 -9.65 2.94 23.07
N VAL A 390 -8.35 2.93 23.42
CA VAL A 390 -7.49 4.10 23.24
C VAL A 390 -7.37 4.45 21.74
N TRP A 391 -7.20 3.47 20.87
CA TRP A 391 -7.17 3.70 19.42
C TRP A 391 -8.51 4.22 18.86
N MET A 392 -9.65 3.70 19.33
CA MET A 392 -10.97 4.18 18.91
C MET A 392 -11.19 5.64 19.33
N CYS A 393 -10.78 6.02 20.54
CA CYS A 393 -10.82 7.42 20.97
C CYS A 393 -9.89 8.29 20.11
N ALA A 394 -8.67 7.84 19.82
CA ALA A 394 -7.77 8.55 18.91
C ALA A 394 -8.37 8.69 17.49
N MET A 395 -9.00 7.65 16.95
CA MET A 395 -9.68 7.68 15.64
C MET A 395 -10.82 8.70 15.58
N ARG A 396 -11.56 8.84 16.69
CA ARG A 396 -12.67 9.79 16.80
C ARG A 396 -12.19 11.23 16.93
N ASP A 397 -11.15 11.45 17.75
CA ASP A 397 -10.80 12.77 18.25
C ASP A 397 -9.48 13.33 17.66
N TYR A 398 -8.80 12.62 16.74
CA TYR A 398 -7.52 13.08 16.16
C TYR A 398 -7.55 14.46 15.49
N PRO A 399 -8.65 14.96 14.89
CA PRO A 399 -8.66 16.31 14.32
C PRO A 399 -8.45 17.39 15.39
N ASP A 400 -8.89 17.13 16.63
CA ASP A 400 -8.80 18.02 17.78
C ASP A 400 -7.53 17.81 18.63
N ILE A 401 -6.77 16.74 18.34
CA ILE A 401 -5.50 16.40 18.99
C ILE A 401 -4.36 16.50 17.97
N PRO A 402 -3.86 17.71 17.68
CA PRO A 402 -2.80 17.87 16.70
C PRO A 402 -1.50 17.16 17.14
N PRO A 403 -0.66 16.73 16.17
CA PRO A 403 0.64 16.15 16.47
C PRO A 403 1.48 17.08 17.35
N ALA A 404 2.25 16.50 18.28
CA ALA A 404 3.19 17.30 19.05
C ALA A 404 4.19 17.97 18.09
N GLN A 405 4.26 19.31 18.11
CA GLN A 405 5.20 20.03 17.26
C GLN A 405 6.63 19.55 17.52
N ARG A 406 7.34 19.17 16.46
CA ARG A 406 8.78 18.91 16.53
C ARG A 406 9.47 20.24 16.77
N MET A 407 9.94 20.47 18.00
CA MET A 407 10.78 21.62 18.32
C MET A 407 11.98 21.63 17.37
N PRO A 408 12.20 22.71 16.58
CA PRO A 408 13.50 22.96 15.99
C PRO A 408 14.52 22.99 17.13
N ARG A 409 15.66 22.31 16.97
CA ARG A 409 16.73 22.39 17.99
C ARG A 409 17.15 23.86 18.11
N GLY A 410 16.92 24.47 19.27
CA GLY A 410 17.47 25.78 19.61
C GLY A 410 16.45 26.89 19.89
N ASP A 411 15.14 26.66 19.71
CA ASP A 411 14.13 27.68 20.00
C ASP A 411 13.28 27.29 21.21
N LEU A 412 13.52 27.94 22.35
CA LEU A 412 12.82 27.74 23.63
C LEU A 412 11.53 28.58 23.74
N SER A 413 11.21 29.37 22.71
CA SER A 413 10.03 30.24 22.69
C SER A 413 9.07 29.83 21.58
N VAL A 414 8.21 28.84 21.85
CA VAL A 414 7.03 28.61 21.02
C VAL A 414 5.80 28.54 21.92
N LYS A 415 4.86 29.44 21.67
CA LYS A 415 3.55 29.51 22.32
C LYS A 415 2.79 28.18 22.13
N PRO A 416 1.95 27.73 23.09
CA PRO A 416 0.98 26.68 22.82
C PRO A 416 0.19 27.05 21.57
N THR A 417 0.13 26.16 20.58
CA THR A 417 -0.62 26.42 19.36
C THR A 417 -2.07 26.74 19.70
N ALA A 418 -2.61 27.78 19.08
CA ALA A 418 -3.95 28.28 19.31
C ALA A 418 -5.09 27.28 18.99
N ASP A 419 -4.74 26.10 18.43
CA ASP A 419 -5.62 25.06 17.88
C ASP A 419 -5.64 23.73 18.66
N GLU A 420 -4.87 23.55 19.75
CA GLU A 420 -4.97 22.32 20.56
C GLU A 420 -6.22 22.37 21.45
N ASN A 421 -7.10 21.37 21.33
CA ASN A 421 -8.24 21.25 22.22
C ASN A 421 -7.81 20.62 23.55
N VAL A 422 -7.46 21.48 24.50
CA VAL A 422 -7.01 21.11 25.86
C VAL A 422 -7.96 20.12 26.54
N ARG A 423 -9.28 20.31 26.37
CA ARG A 423 -10.29 19.45 26.99
C ARG A 423 -10.23 18.03 26.42
N VAL A 424 -10.17 17.91 25.09
CA VAL A 424 -10.10 16.62 24.41
C VAL A 424 -8.82 15.88 24.79
N LEU A 425 -7.68 16.56 24.82
CA LEU A 425 -6.40 15.94 25.17
C LEU A 425 -6.34 15.50 26.64
N SER A 426 -6.92 16.28 27.58
CA SER A 426 -7.02 15.86 28.98
C SER A 426 -7.96 14.67 29.15
N LYS A 427 -9.12 14.67 28.48
CA LYS A 427 -10.03 13.50 28.44
C LYS A 427 -9.34 12.25 27.88
N PHE A 428 -8.54 12.41 26.83
CA PHE A 428 -7.79 11.31 26.21
C PHE A 428 -6.77 10.69 27.18
N GLY A 429 -6.02 11.52 27.92
CA GLY A 429 -5.12 11.05 28.97
C GLY A 429 -5.86 10.36 30.11
N ALA A 430 -6.97 10.94 30.58
CA ALA A 430 -7.79 10.35 31.64
C ALA A 430 -8.41 9.00 31.24
N LEU A 431 -8.83 8.87 29.98
CA LEU A 431 -9.30 7.60 29.42
C LEU A 431 -8.18 6.55 29.42
N ALA A 432 -7.00 6.89 28.90
CA ALA A 432 -5.86 5.96 28.87
C ALA A 432 -5.47 5.49 30.28
N HIS A 433 -5.44 6.40 31.25
CA HIS A 433 -5.19 6.07 32.65
C HIS A 433 -6.25 5.11 33.21
N ARG A 434 -7.53 5.42 33.00
CA ARG A 434 -8.65 4.57 33.44
C ARG A 434 -8.62 3.17 32.80
N LEU A 435 -8.11 3.06 31.58
CA LEU A 435 -7.91 1.79 30.86
C LEU A 435 -6.62 1.08 31.28
N GLY A 436 -5.90 1.53 32.30
CA GLY A 436 -4.75 0.84 32.89
C GLY A 436 -3.39 1.15 32.25
N PHE A 437 -3.31 2.13 31.35
CA PHE A 437 -2.05 2.60 30.77
C PHE A 437 -1.42 3.70 31.62
N GLU A 438 -0.11 3.62 31.84
CA GLU A 438 0.58 4.48 32.79
C GLU A 438 1.90 5.01 32.25
N THR A 439 2.00 6.33 32.12
CA THR A 439 3.21 7.07 31.75
C THR A 439 3.25 8.41 32.47
N ARG A 440 4.42 9.06 32.52
CA ARG A 440 4.52 10.44 33.04
C ARG A 440 3.57 11.38 32.30
N GLN A 441 3.53 11.30 30.96
CA GLN A 441 2.61 12.10 30.15
C GLN A 441 1.13 11.82 30.45
N ILE A 442 0.74 10.56 30.64
CA ILE A 442 -0.64 10.22 31.00
C ILE A 442 -1.01 10.88 32.34
N ARG A 443 -0.12 10.80 33.34
CA ARG A 443 -0.29 11.48 34.63
C ARG A 443 -0.38 13.00 34.49
N ASP A 444 0.53 13.61 33.73
CA ASP A 444 0.52 15.06 33.48
C ASP A 444 -0.80 15.50 32.84
N LEU A 445 -1.30 14.74 31.86
CA LEU A 445 -2.59 15.00 31.19
C LEU A 445 -3.78 14.87 32.14
N CYS A 446 -3.74 13.93 33.08
CA CYS A 446 -4.78 13.77 34.12
C CYS A 446 -4.78 14.94 35.13
N GLN A 447 -3.62 15.58 35.34
CA GLN A 447 -3.49 16.71 36.27
C GLN A 447 -3.83 18.07 35.65
N ARG A 448 -4.04 18.12 34.33
CA ARG A 448 -4.46 19.36 33.66
C ARG A 448 -5.83 19.81 34.16
N LEU A 449 -6.02 21.13 34.21
CA LEU A 449 -7.29 21.77 34.52
C LEU A 449 -7.78 22.48 33.26
N PRO A 450 -8.55 21.79 32.38
CA PRO A 450 -8.89 22.31 31.06
C PRO A 450 -9.60 23.65 31.13
N ASP A 451 -10.55 23.79 32.05
CA ASP A 451 -11.34 25.01 32.21
C ASP A 451 -10.47 26.21 32.58
N ARG A 452 -9.48 26.01 33.47
CA ARG A 452 -8.52 27.02 33.89
C ARG A 452 -7.61 27.45 32.74
N GLU A 453 -7.10 26.49 31.96
CA GLU A 453 -6.27 26.75 30.78
C GLU A 453 -7.05 27.48 29.68
N ILE A 454 -8.30 27.07 29.46
CA ILE A 454 -9.22 27.67 28.49
C ILE A 454 -9.57 29.12 28.90
N ALA A 455 -9.88 29.36 30.17
CA ALA A 455 -10.11 30.70 30.72
C ALA A 455 -8.89 31.61 30.53
N LEU A 456 -7.70 31.13 30.87
CA LEU A 456 -6.44 31.87 30.67
C LEU A 456 -6.18 32.17 29.19
N SER A 457 -6.44 31.20 28.30
CA SER A 457 -6.30 31.38 26.85
C SER A 457 -7.27 32.42 26.32
N MET A 458 -8.52 32.42 26.79
CA MET A 458 -9.53 33.42 26.42
C MET A 458 -9.12 34.83 26.82
N LEU A 459 -8.66 35.04 28.06
CA LEU A 459 -8.18 36.35 28.52
C LEU A 459 -7.06 36.91 27.63
N ARG A 460 -6.14 36.03 27.19
CA ARG A 460 -5.01 36.37 26.31
C ARG A 460 -5.39 36.51 24.83
N LYS A 461 -6.45 35.83 24.36
CA LYS A 461 -6.97 35.98 22.99
C LYS A 461 -7.82 37.24 22.86
N ALA A 462 -8.57 37.60 23.90
CA ALA A 462 -9.43 38.78 23.92
C ALA A 462 -8.65 40.11 23.91
N ARG A 463 -7.42 40.11 24.44
CA ARG A 463 -6.52 41.28 24.50
C ARG A 463 -5.09 40.85 24.17
N ASP A 464 -4.48 41.53 23.19
CA ASP A 464 -3.12 41.23 22.74
C ASP A 464 -2.12 41.35 23.90
N PRO A 465 -1.43 40.26 24.29
CA PRO A 465 -0.44 40.29 25.37
C PRO A 465 0.75 41.22 25.11
N GLY A 466 0.98 41.65 23.86
CA GLY A 466 2.00 42.63 23.51
C GLY A 466 1.59 44.08 23.81
N GLN A 467 0.30 44.35 23.99
CA GLN A 467 -0.26 45.69 24.22
C GLN A 467 -0.98 45.82 25.57
N PHE A 468 -1.46 44.71 26.13
CA PHE A 468 -2.24 44.66 27.35
C PHE A 468 -1.64 43.64 28.32
N HIS A 469 -1.58 43.99 29.60
CA HIS A 469 -1.10 43.13 30.67
C HIS A 469 -2.15 43.04 31.79
N TYR A 470 -2.38 41.82 32.26
CA TYR A 470 -3.11 41.57 33.51
C TYR A 470 -2.10 41.44 34.63
N ASP A 471 -2.31 42.18 35.73
CA ASP A 471 -1.49 42.07 36.92
C ASP A 471 -1.45 40.62 37.45
N ALA A 472 -0.27 40.18 37.90
CA ALA A 472 -0.02 38.80 38.26
C ALA A 472 -0.83 38.36 39.50
N GLU A 473 -1.09 39.27 40.43
CA GLU A 473 -1.88 38.98 41.64
C GLU A 473 -3.37 38.86 41.31
N SER A 474 -3.85 39.63 40.34
CA SER A 474 -5.26 39.67 39.94
C SER A 474 -5.66 38.62 38.88
N LEU A 475 -4.71 38.22 38.02
CA LEU A 475 -4.95 37.28 36.93
C LEU A 475 -5.50 35.93 37.42
N GLY A 476 -5.03 35.46 38.58
CA GLY A 476 -5.54 34.24 39.21
C GLY A 476 -7.04 34.34 39.49
N GLY A 477 -7.49 35.45 40.06
CA GLY A 477 -8.90 35.70 40.37
C GLY A 477 -9.80 35.71 39.13
N TYR A 478 -9.37 36.39 38.06
CA TYR A 478 -10.14 36.42 36.80
C TYR A 478 -10.31 35.05 36.17
N VAL A 479 -9.27 34.21 36.24
CA VAL A 479 -9.32 32.84 35.72
C VAL A 479 -10.31 31.98 36.52
N GLU A 480 -10.33 32.10 37.86
CA GLU A 480 -11.29 31.39 38.71
C GLU A 480 -12.73 31.86 38.45
N GLU A 481 -12.95 33.17 38.27
CA GLU A 481 -14.28 33.72 37.99
C GLU A 481 -14.86 33.19 36.68
N ILE A 482 -14.07 33.19 35.60
CA ILE A 482 -14.47 32.60 34.32
C ILE A 482 -14.71 31.09 34.44
N THR A 483 -13.85 30.39 35.20
CA THR A 483 -14.00 28.94 35.42
C THR A 483 -15.30 28.64 36.18
N ALA A 484 -15.64 29.45 37.18
CA ALA A 484 -16.91 29.33 37.91
C ALA A 484 -18.11 29.54 36.98
N MET A 485 -18.03 30.45 36.00
CA MET A 485 -19.07 30.61 34.99
C MET A 485 -19.26 29.34 34.14
N PHE A 486 -18.18 28.65 33.73
CA PHE A 486 -18.33 27.38 33.00
C PHE A 486 -19.06 26.32 33.81
N GLY A 487 -18.83 26.26 35.12
CA GLY A 487 -19.50 25.32 36.04
C GLY A 487 -21.01 25.51 36.17
N THR A 488 -21.57 26.63 35.69
CA THR A 488 -23.03 26.87 35.67
C THR A 488 -23.75 26.15 34.52
N ALA A 489 -23.01 25.60 33.56
CA ALA A 489 -23.59 24.88 32.42
C ALA A 489 -24.21 23.54 32.86
N SER A 490 -25.37 23.20 32.29
CA SER A 490 -26.04 21.91 32.48
C SER A 490 -25.96 21.08 31.20
N GLU A 491 -25.93 19.75 31.34
CA GLU A 491 -25.91 18.83 30.21
C GLU A 491 -27.29 18.84 29.53
N THR A 492 -27.34 19.20 28.25
CA THR A 492 -28.57 19.09 27.45
C THR A 492 -28.88 17.62 27.19
N SER A 493 -30.12 17.21 27.47
CA SER A 493 -30.59 15.87 27.11
C SER A 493 -30.58 15.70 25.58
N GLU A 494 -30.32 14.47 25.08
CA GLU A 494 -30.27 14.21 23.63
C GLU A 494 -31.60 14.57 22.90
N GLU A 495 -32.72 14.71 23.62
CA GLU A 495 -34.01 15.13 23.09
C GLU A 495 -34.08 16.64 22.76
N ASP A 496 -33.30 17.48 23.45
CA ASP A 496 -33.34 18.95 23.29
C ASP A 496 -32.48 19.47 22.13
N CYS A 497 -31.52 18.67 21.65
CA CYS A 497 -30.62 19.05 20.55
C CYS A 497 -31.32 19.17 19.18
N GLY A 498 -32.53 18.62 19.03
CA GLY A 498 -33.31 18.72 17.79
C GLY A 498 -33.87 20.12 17.49
N LEU A 499 -33.96 21.00 18.50
CA LEU A 499 -34.67 22.29 18.39
C LEU A 499 -33.76 23.51 18.21
N VAL A 500 -32.43 23.36 18.38
CA VAL A 500 -31.48 24.51 18.35
C VAL A 500 -30.69 24.61 17.04
N ALA A 501 -30.89 23.70 16.08
CA ALA A 501 -30.18 23.67 14.80
C ALA A 501 -30.64 24.72 13.76
N ASP A 502 -31.42 25.73 14.16
CA ASP A 502 -31.94 26.78 13.26
C ASP A 502 -31.44 28.19 13.65
N VAL A 503 -30.16 28.32 13.95
CA VAL A 503 -29.47 29.63 13.97
C VAL A 503 -28.62 29.75 12.71
N ARG A 504 -29.24 30.36 11.70
CA ARG A 504 -28.62 30.74 10.42
C ARG A 504 -27.41 31.65 10.68
N TYR A 505 -26.20 31.13 10.47
CA TYR A 505 -25.02 31.98 10.27
C TYR A 505 -25.16 32.73 8.95
N LEU A 506 -25.38 34.04 9.04
CA LEU A 506 -25.20 34.99 7.95
C LEU A 506 -23.73 34.95 7.49
N ARG A 507 -23.47 34.40 6.30
CA ARG A 507 -22.18 34.56 5.60
C ARG A 507 -22.17 35.90 4.85
N PRO A 508 -21.12 36.73 4.98
CA PRO A 508 -20.86 37.80 4.01
C PRO A 508 -20.26 37.21 2.72
N GLY A 509 -20.91 37.52 1.60
CA GLY A 509 -20.42 37.62 0.22
C GLY A 509 -19.21 36.80 -0.25
N GLY A 510 -19.46 35.92 -1.23
CA GLY A 510 -18.42 35.33 -2.08
C GLY A 510 -19.00 34.33 -3.09
N LEU A 511 -19.49 34.85 -4.22
CA LEU A 511 -19.97 34.09 -5.37
C LEU A 511 -18.96 33.02 -5.83
N LEU A 512 -19.44 31.80 -6.06
CA LEU A 512 -19.23 31.02 -7.29
C LEU A 512 -20.06 29.73 -7.22
N THR A 513 -21.28 29.80 -7.75
CA THR A 513 -22.15 28.66 -8.05
C THR A 513 -21.56 27.80 -9.16
N LYS A 514 -21.35 26.51 -8.90
CA LYS A 514 -21.52 25.45 -9.90
C LYS A 514 -22.29 24.29 -9.29
N ALA A 515 -23.55 24.21 -9.69
CA ALA A 515 -24.47 23.14 -9.38
C ALA A 515 -24.07 21.84 -10.12
N PHE A 516 -24.21 20.70 -9.45
CA PHE A 516 -24.44 19.41 -10.07
C PHE A 516 -25.60 18.71 -9.32
N PRO A 517 -26.68 18.29 -10.00
CA PRO A 517 -27.84 17.70 -9.35
C PRO A 517 -27.61 16.21 -9.07
N LEU A 518 -27.99 15.80 -7.86
CA LEU A 518 -28.25 14.40 -7.50
C LEU A 518 -29.52 13.93 -8.22
N ARG A 519 -29.44 12.78 -8.90
CA ARG A 519 -30.62 12.00 -9.29
C ARG A 519 -30.77 10.83 -8.33
N THR A 520 -32.00 10.70 -7.84
CA THR A 520 -32.64 9.54 -7.21
C THR A 520 -32.33 8.22 -7.91
#